data_AF-A0A9D3MJ29-F1
#
_entry.id   AF-A0A9D3MJ29-F1
#
_cell.length_a   1.000
_cell.length_b   1.000
_cell.length_c   1.000
_cell.angle_alpha   90.00
_cell.angle_beta   90.00
_cell.angle_gamma   90.00
#
_symmetry.space_group_name_H-M   'P 1'
#
loop_
_entity.id
_entity.type
_entity.pdbx_description
1 polymer ?
#
loop_
_entity_poly.entity_id
_entity_poly.type
_entity_poly.pdbx_seq_one_letter_code
_entity_poly.pdbx_strand_id
1 'polypeptide(L)'
;MSSFGSQRGLNTLPRRSTSRSDVTGGNYAYARSDGQGGNGYGGDYAGGYNTYSFSKTSLGGGGYGGSYQVNPIHQKASLLHAQCQDYLSRAELVLQSGMEGGRVTAEAEKYMAMAKEVLKDLKGCALDLRQMGQPNDSVIRSVEQFQDQLRGIHFALNGTVSRKKGSLSWEDPGRSFHEAIAWIGQQKRLVETSSWGDTSDVIDQQIINHNKFHSTIQRSPEVDKARDELIQKGDKAALNALEQEWDSLQKLSFDRTNQLRDLQKIIQEISQEIMWVNEREEEELMFDWGDKNIDVYVPNKQESYSKLMSDLEEKEKYLNKLKHKVDGLLKNAHPASDKIEAYMDTLQTQWSWLLQITKCIQVHLKENSAYSQFFKEANETYSNLQKEHENVRKKFTCDKNTPLDTLQEMIQNLEKEKERIMENKRQVQHLVNKSKAIVRLRPRNPEEKSNSPVIVQALCDYMQDQKVIFKGNEGILKDNTERSKWHS
;
A
#
# COMPACT_ATOMS: atom_id res chain seq x y z
N MET A 1 57.87 1.94 -16.17
CA MET A 1 57.73 1.34 -17.51
C MET A 1 57.44 -0.15 -17.32
N SER A 2 56.59 -0.88 -18.05
CA SER A 2 55.42 -0.59 -18.91
C SER A 2 54.78 -1.96 -19.31
N SER A 3 53.52 -2.15 -19.73
CA SER A 3 52.21 -1.48 -19.53
C SER A 3 51.11 -2.39 -20.15
N PHE A 4 49.87 -2.39 -19.62
CA PHE A 4 48.69 -3.16 -20.09
C PHE A 4 48.78 -4.70 -19.97
N GLY A 5 47.69 -5.47 -19.78
CA GLY A 5 46.29 -5.14 -19.50
C GLY A 5 45.34 -6.29 -19.87
N SER A 6 44.27 -6.56 -19.12
CA SER A 6 43.17 -7.44 -19.57
C SER A 6 41.88 -7.27 -18.77
N GLN A 7 40.73 -7.23 -19.46
CA GLN A 7 39.38 -7.22 -18.88
C GLN A 7 38.85 -8.66 -18.74
N ARG A 8 38.44 -9.05 -17.52
CA ARG A 8 37.33 -10.00 -17.21
C ARG A 8 36.85 -9.62 -15.80
N GLY A 9 35.58 -9.63 -15.43
CA GLY A 9 34.36 -10.12 -16.06
C GLY A 9 33.42 -10.46 -14.91
N LEU A 10 32.38 -9.65 -14.69
CA LEU A 10 31.47 -9.79 -13.54
C LEU A 10 30.65 -11.08 -13.69
N ASN A 11 30.90 -12.06 -12.83
CA ASN A 11 30.15 -13.31 -12.79
C ASN A 11 29.47 -13.49 -11.42
N THR A 12 28.16 -13.76 -11.49
CA THR A 12 27.39 -14.61 -10.57
C THR A 12 27.47 -14.31 -9.07
N LEU A 13 26.53 -13.49 -8.59
CA LEU A 13 26.07 -13.58 -7.19
C LEU A 13 25.14 -14.80 -7.03
N PRO A 14 25.27 -15.59 -5.95
CA PRO A 14 24.43 -16.77 -5.74
C PRO A 14 23.02 -16.39 -5.25
N ARG A 15 22.00 -17.12 -5.73
CA ARG A 15 20.63 -17.04 -5.17
C ARG A 15 20.68 -17.28 -3.66
N ARG A 16 20.23 -16.30 -2.87
CA ARG A 16 19.84 -16.49 -1.47
C ARG A 16 18.32 -16.48 -1.36
N SER A 17 17.79 -17.44 -0.63
CA SER A 17 16.35 -17.64 -0.41
C SER A 17 15.82 -16.63 0.61
N THR A 18 15.32 -15.50 0.12
CA THR A 18 14.47 -14.58 0.90
C THR A 18 13.09 -15.21 1.12
N SER A 19 12.51 -14.97 2.29
CA SER A 19 11.27 -15.62 2.70
C SER A 19 10.03 -14.78 2.39
N ARG A 20 9.61 -14.79 1.11
CA ARG A 20 8.22 -14.96 0.63
C ARG A 20 8.14 -14.76 -0.88
N SER A 21 7.03 -15.24 -1.45
CA SER A 21 6.85 -15.62 -2.85
C SER A 21 7.26 -14.58 -3.89
N ASP A 22 8.09 -15.01 -4.85
CA ASP A 22 8.20 -14.35 -6.16
C ASP A 22 6.82 -14.27 -6.82
N VAL A 23 6.33 -13.07 -7.12
CA VAL A 23 5.15 -12.89 -7.99
C VAL A 23 5.59 -13.03 -9.44
N THR A 24 5.67 -14.27 -9.91
CA THR A 24 5.73 -14.57 -11.35
C THR A 24 4.52 -15.42 -11.76
N GLY A 25 3.61 -14.81 -12.52
CA GLY A 25 2.57 -15.49 -13.32
C GLY A 25 1.63 -16.48 -12.59
N GLY A 26 0.57 -15.98 -11.96
CA GLY A 26 -0.48 -16.81 -11.36
C GLY A 26 -1.88 -16.20 -11.46
N ASN A 27 -2.60 -16.47 -12.55
CA ASN A 27 -3.92 -15.90 -12.83
C ASN A 27 -5.02 -16.55 -11.96
N TYR A 28 -5.36 -15.95 -10.81
CA TYR A 28 -6.48 -16.38 -9.95
C TYR A 28 -7.33 -15.22 -9.46
N ALA A 29 -8.65 -15.39 -9.55
CA ALA A 29 -9.63 -14.39 -9.15
C ALA A 29 -9.80 -14.35 -7.62
N TYR A 30 -9.70 -13.16 -7.02
CA TYR A 30 -10.02 -12.96 -5.61
C TYR A 30 -11.53 -12.84 -5.40
N ALA A 31 -12.11 -13.81 -4.70
CA ALA A 31 -13.47 -13.73 -4.20
C ALA A 31 -13.53 -12.79 -2.98
N ARG A 32 -14.54 -11.89 -2.95
CA ARG A 32 -14.90 -11.15 -1.74
C ARG A 32 -15.36 -12.11 -0.64
N SER A 33 -14.94 -11.86 0.59
CA SER A 33 -15.64 -12.33 1.78
C SER A 33 -15.71 -11.19 2.80
N ASP A 34 -16.91 -10.65 3.00
CA ASP A 34 -17.19 -9.78 4.14
C ASP A 34 -17.09 -10.58 5.44
N GLY A 35 -16.41 -10.05 6.44
CA GLY A 35 -16.18 -10.69 7.74
C GLY A 35 -16.25 -9.66 8.86
N GLN A 36 -17.45 -9.43 9.37
CA GLN A 36 -17.74 -8.36 10.32
C GLN A 36 -17.61 -8.86 11.76
N GLY A 37 -16.64 -8.34 12.52
CA GLY A 37 -16.43 -8.66 13.93
C GLY A 37 -16.01 -7.43 14.71
N GLY A 38 -16.76 -7.08 15.77
CA GLY A 38 -16.51 -5.89 16.58
C GLY A 38 -16.58 -6.16 18.08
N ASN A 39 -15.76 -5.42 18.84
CA ASN A 39 -15.78 -5.11 20.28
C ASN A 39 -14.57 -4.17 20.52
N GLY A 40 -14.49 -3.29 21.52
CA GLY A 40 -15.41 -2.94 22.62
C GLY A 40 -14.59 -2.60 23.89
N TYR A 41 -14.78 -1.40 24.48
CA TYR A 41 -14.09 -0.85 25.69
C TYR A 41 -12.58 -0.50 25.50
N GLY A 42 -11.95 0.53 26.10
CA GLY A 42 -12.37 1.58 27.06
C GLY A 42 -12.03 1.25 28.53
N GLY A 43 -11.12 1.92 29.27
CA GLY A 43 -10.20 3.03 28.98
C GLY A 43 -9.27 3.33 30.19
N ASP A 44 -8.57 4.47 30.14
CA ASP A 44 -7.90 5.24 31.23
C ASP A 44 -6.34 5.30 31.41
N TYR A 45 -5.92 6.55 31.67
CA TYR A 45 -4.64 7.14 32.13
C TYR A 45 -3.38 7.22 31.24
N ALA A 46 -3.40 8.28 30.41
CA ALA A 46 -2.47 9.43 30.43
C ALA A 46 -0.94 9.26 30.23
N GLY A 47 -0.48 9.68 29.03
CA GLY A 47 0.90 10.02 28.70
C GLY A 47 0.96 10.59 27.28
N GLY A 48 0.93 11.91 27.12
CA GLY A 48 0.51 12.54 25.86
C GLY A 48 1.60 12.69 24.79
N TYR A 49 1.44 11.98 23.67
CA TYR A 49 1.95 12.35 22.34
C TYR A 49 0.89 12.01 21.28
N ASN A 50 0.45 13.00 20.49
CA ASN A 50 -0.58 12.81 19.47
C ASN A 50 0.04 12.37 18.14
N THR A 51 -0.04 11.07 17.84
CA THR A 51 0.19 10.55 16.48
C THR A 51 -1.16 10.35 15.80
N TYR A 52 -1.44 11.11 14.73
CA TYR A 52 -2.67 10.97 13.96
C TYR A 52 -2.63 9.67 13.13
N SER A 53 -3.34 8.65 13.58
CA SER A 53 -3.68 7.49 12.76
C SER A 53 -5.00 7.74 12.04
N PHE A 54 -5.04 7.54 10.72
CA PHE A 54 -6.27 7.69 9.93
C PHE A 54 -7.29 6.64 10.36
N SER A 55 -8.46 7.09 10.81
CA SER A 55 -9.59 6.21 11.13
C SER A 55 -10.92 6.86 10.75
N LYS A 56 -11.83 6.02 10.26
CA LYS A 56 -13.14 6.39 9.70
C LYS A 56 -13.97 7.20 10.69
N THR A 57 -14.64 8.23 10.18
CA THR A 57 -15.75 8.91 10.86
C THR A 57 -16.91 7.93 11.07
N SER A 58 -17.08 7.47 12.31
CA SER A 58 -18.21 6.66 12.76
C SER A 58 -19.00 7.42 13.81
N LEU A 59 -20.05 8.13 13.39
CA LEU A 59 -21.06 8.66 14.32
C LEU A 59 -22.03 7.54 14.71
N GLY A 60 -22.12 7.26 16.01
CA GLY A 60 -22.94 6.18 16.55
C GLY A 60 -24.44 6.47 16.50
N GLY A 61 -25.25 5.42 16.40
CA GLY A 61 -26.70 5.51 16.51
C GLY A 61 -27.18 5.44 17.96
N GLY A 62 -28.14 6.31 18.31
CA GLY A 62 -29.05 6.15 19.44
C GLY A 62 -30.47 6.20 18.90
N GLY A 63 -31.24 5.13 19.04
CA GLY A 63 -32.49 4.96 18.30
C GLY A 63 -33.68 5.73 18.89
N TYR A 64 -34.49 6.31 18.01
CA TYR A 64 -35.94 6.50 18.16
C TYR A 64 -36.59 6.41 16.77
N GLY A 65 -37.82 5.93 16.69
CA GLY A 65 -38.48 5.67 15.40
C GLY A 65 -38.72 6.96 14.60
N GLY A 66 -38.34 6.95 13.32
CA GLY A 66 -38.53 8.07 12.39
C GLY A 66 -38.24 7.68 10.95
N SER A 67 -39.08 8.16 10.03
CA SER A 67 -39.06 7.94 8.58
C SER A 67 -37.67 7.80 7.93
N TYR A 68 -37.50 6.80 7.05
CA TYR A 68 -36.37 6.72 6.11
C TYR A 68 -36.26 7.99 5.26
N GLN A 69 -35.33 8.89 5.60
CA GLN A 69 -34.94 9.99 4.71
C GLN A 69 -34.03 9.43 3.62
N VAL A 70 -34.59 9.27 2.42
CA VAL A 70 -33.79 8.93 1.23
C VAL A 70 -32.81 10.07 0.97
N ASN A 71 -31.51 9.73 0.86
CA ASN A 71 -30.43 10.67 0.61
C ASN A 71 -30.78 11.61 -0.58
N PRO A 72 -30.69 12.95 -0.43
CA PRO A 72 -31.07 13.92 -1.47
C PRO A 72 -30.42 13.67 -2.84
N ILE A 73 -29.21 13.11 -2.87
CA ILE A 73 -28.49 12.81 -4.12
C ILE A 73 -29.07 11.55 -4.78
N HIS A 74 -29.53 10.56 -4.02
CA HIS A 74 -30.28 9.42 -4.56
C HIS A 74 -31.66 9.85 -5.06
N GLN A 75 -32.34 10.79 -4.38
CA GLN A 75 -33.59 11.40 -4.89
C GLN A 75 -33.34 12.14 -6.21
N LYS A 76 -32.30 13.00 -6.26
CA LYS A 76 -31.90 13.72 -7.48
C LYS A 76 -31.55 12.76 -8.63
N ALA A 77 -30.78 11.71 -8.37
CA ALA A 77 -30.44 10.69 -9.36
C ALA A 77 -31.67 9.93 -9.88
N SER A 78 -32.66 9.64 -9.01
CA SER A 78 -33.92 9.01 -9.43
C SER A 78 -34.77 9.92 -10.33
N LEU A 79 -34.84 11.23 -10.03
CA LEU A 79 -35.52 12.21 -10.88
C LEU A 79 -34.82 12.36 -12.25
N LEU A 80 -33.49 12.48 -12.25
CA LEU A 80 -32.68 12.57 -13.47
C LEU A 80 -32.79 11.29 -14.32
N HIS A 81 -32.85 10.10 -13.69
CA HIS A 81 -33.10 8.84 -14.38
C HIS A 81 -34.46 8.87 -15.12
N ALA A 82 -35.54 9.25 -14.43
CA ALA A 82 -36.87 9.34 -15.04
C ALA A 82 -36.91 10.38 -16.18
N GLN A 83 -36.25 11.52 -16.01
CA GLN A 83 -36.19 12.58 -17.03
C GLN A 83 -35.37 12.15 -18.26
N CYS A 84 -34.26 11.42 -18.07
CA CYS A 84 -33.47 10.89 -19.19
C CYS A 84 -34.27 9.86 -19.99
N GLN A 85 -34.93 8.93 -19.29
CA GLN A 85 -35.80 7.92 -19.91
C GLN A 85 -36.95 8.55 -20.70
N ASP A 86 -37.60 9.62 -20.20
CA ASP A 86 -38.66 10.35 -20.93
C ASP A 86 -38.11 10.97 -22.24
N TYR A 87 -36.97 11.68 -22.18
CA TYR A 87 -36.38 12.27 -23.39
C TYR A 87 -35.94 11.23 -24.43
N LEU A 88 -35.41 10.09 -24.00
CA LEU A 88 -35.05 9.00 -24.92
C LEU A 88 -36.29 8.34 -25.53
N SER A 89 -37.32 8.09 -24.72
CA SER A 89 -38.59 7.52 -25.20
C SER A 89 -39.28 8.45 -26.21
N ARG A 90 -39.19 9.78 -26.02
CA ARG A 90 -39.69 10.76 -27.00
C ARG A 90 -38.86 10.81 -28.27
N ALA A 91 -37.53 10.71 -28.17
CA ALA A 91 -36.68 10.62 -29.36
C ALA A 91 -37.00 9.36 -30.20
N GLU A 92 -37.21 8.21 -29.55
CA GLU A 92 -37.65 6.97 -30.20
C GLU A 92 -39.05 7.11 -30.83
N LEU A 93 -40.02 7.68 -30.11
CA LEU A 93 -41.39 7.92 -30.60
C LEU A 93 -41.40 8.82 -31.85
N VAL A 94 -40.59 9.89 -31.85
CA VAL A 94 -40.44 10.80 -33.00
C VAL A 94 -39.90 10.04 -34.22
N LEU A 95 -38.92 9.16 -34.05
CA LEU A 95 -38.40 8.31 -35.13
C LEU A 95 -39.40 7.22 -35.59
N GLN A 96 -40.23 6.70 -34.69
CA GLN A 96 -41.27 5.70 -35.01
C GLN A 96 -42.51 6.31 -35.68
N SER A 97 -42.69 7.64 -35.63
CA SER A 97 -43.88 8.34 -36.14
C SER A 97 -44.09 8.28 -37.67
N GLY A 98 -43.13 7.74 -38.43
CA GLY A 98 -43.27 7.46 -39.86
C GLY A 98 -43.28 8.67 -40.78
N MET A 99 -43.05 9.89 -40.27
CA MET A 99 -42.90 11.09 -41.09
C MET A 99 -41.45 11.24 -41.58
N GLU A 100 -41.25 11.27 -42.90
CA GLU A 100 -39.94 11.56 -43.50
C GLU A 100 -39.73 13.06 -43.71
N GLY A 101 -38.61 13.59 -43.17
CA GLY A 101 -38.17 14.96 -43.44
C GLY A 101 -37.33 15.57 -42.31
N GLY A 102 -36.45 16.53 -42.65
CA GLY A 102 -35.47 17.09 -41.72
C GLY A 102 -36.03 17.75 -40.45
N ARG A 103 -37.34 18.05 -40.40
CA ARG A 103 -38.02 18.52 -39.19
C ARG A 103 -38.11 17.44 -38.11
N VAL A 104 -38.28 16.18 -38.49
CA VAL A 104 -38.34 15.01 -37.59
C VAL A 104 -36.94 14.69 -37.07
N THR A 105 -35.92 14.75 -37.95
CA THR A 105 -34.50 14.66 -37.58
C THR A 105 -34.13 15.70 -36.52
N ALA A 106 -34.45 16.98 -36.76
CA ALA A 106 -34.14 18.07 -35.83
C ALA A 106 -34.90 17.96 -34.48
N GLU A 107 -36.12 17.40 -34.48
CA GLU A 107 -36.89 17.18 -33.26
C GLU A 107 -36.34 15.98 -32.44
N ALA A 108 -35.95 14.89 -33.10
CA ALA A 108 -35.25 13.78 -32.45
C ALA A 108 -33.89 14.21 -31.89
N GLU A 109 -33.08 14.96 -32.65
CA GLU A 109 -31.81 15.54 -32.21
C GLU A 109 -31.97 16.45 -30.98
N LYS A 110 -33.04 17.26 -30.93
CA LYS A 110 -33.37 18.09 -29.77
C LYS A 110 -33.65 17.23 -28.52
N TYR A 111 -34.44 16.17 -28.63
CA TYR A 111 -34.68 15.25 -27.50
C TYR A 111 -33.40 14.52 -27.08
N MET A 112 -32.57 14.07 -28.02
CA MET A 112 -31.26 13.47 -27.73
C MET A 112 -30.29 14.45 -27.05
N ALA A 113 -30.30 15.74 -27.41
CA ALA A 113 -29.49 16.76 -26.77
C ALA A 113 -29.91 16.99 -25.31
N MET A 114 -31.23 17.08 -25.04
CA MET A 114 -31.74 17.18 -23.67
C MET A 114 -31.41 15.93 -22.84
N ALA A 115 -31.51 14.73 -23.43
CA ALA A 115 -31.09 13.48 -22.77
C ALA A 115 -29.59 13.46 -22.43
N LYS A 116 -28.71 14.00 -23.30
CA LYS A 116 -27.26 14.09 -23.07
C LYS A 116 -26.89 15.00 -21.88
N GLU A 117 -27.56 16.14 -21.71
CA GLU A 117 -27.30 17.00 -20.55
C GLU A 117 -27.80 16.38 -19.25
N VAL A 118 -29.00 15.77 -19.23
CA VAL A 118 -29.50 15.03 -18.05
C VAL A 118 -28.57 13.86 -17.69
N LEU A 119 -28.03 13.16 -18.69
CA LEU A 119 -27.08 12.06 -18.51
C LEU A 119 -25.74 12.53 -17.91
N LYS A 120 -25.30 13.74 -18.25
CA LYS A 120 -24.11 14.39 -17.67
C LYS A 120 -24.33 14.76 -16.20
N ASP A 121 -25.51 15.27 -15.85
CA ASP A 121 -25.88 15.53 -14.45
C ASP A 121 -26.04 14.24 -13.63
N LEU A 122 -26.55 13.16 -14.25
CA LEU A 122 -26.65 11.83 -13.64
C LEU A 122 -25.26 11.22 -13.36
N LYS A 123 -24.30 11.42 -14.28
CA LYS A 123 -22.87 11.09 -14.06
C LYS A 123 -22.26 11.89 -12.92
N GLY A 124 -22.60 13.18 -12.80
CA GLY A 124 -22.24 14.01 -11.64
C GLY A 124 -22.72 13.39 -10.32
N CYS A 125 -24.00 13.00 -10.25
CA CYS A 125 -24.55 12.35 -9.06
C CYS A 125 -23.84 11.02 -8.72
N ALA A 126 -23.45 10.22 -9.72
CA ALA A 126 -22.67 9.00 -9.48
C ALA A 126 -21.26 9.28 -8.92
N LEU A 127 -20.61 10.37 -9.36
CA LEU A 127 -19.31 10.81 -8.84
C LEU A 127 -19.42 11.36 -7.41
N ASP A 128 -20.48 12.11 -7.11
CA ASP A 128 -20.74 12.64 -5.77
C ASP A 128 -20.96 11.50 -4.77
N LEU A 129 -21.82 10.53 -5.12
CA LEU A 129 -22.04 9.32 -4.31
C LEU A 129 -20.75 8.53 -4.06
N ARG A 130 -19.90 8.38 -5.10
CA ARG A 130 -18.58 7.72 -4.97
C ARG A 130 -17.66 8.46 -3.98
N GLN A 131 -17.60 9.78 -4.04
CA GLN A 131 -16.80 10.61 -3.13
C GLN A 131 -17.28 10.53 -1.67
N MET A 132 -18.59 10.37 -1.46
CA MET A 132 -19.20 10.16 -0.13
C MET A 132 -19.19 8.70 0.33
N GLY A 133 -18.56 7.78 -0.40
CA GLY A 133 -18.53 6.36 -0.06
C GLY A 133 -19.90 5.68 -0.05
N GLN A 134 -20.88 6.25 -0.77
CA GLN A 134 -22.25 5.72 -0.88
C GLN A 134 -22.37 4.77 -2.08
N PRO A 135 -23.23 3.74 -2.03
CA PRO A 135 -23.47 2.86 -3.17
C PRO A 135 -24.01 3.61 -4.38
N ASN A 136 -23.43 3.41 -5.56
CA ASN A 136 -23.83 4.10 -6.79
C ASN A 136 -24.04 3.17 -8.00
N ASP A 137 -23.94 1.85 -7.83
CA ASP A 137 -24.02 0.85 -8.90
C ASP A 137 -25.30 0.97 -9.76
N SER A 138 -26.44 1.28 -9.15
CA SER A 138 -27.71 1.48 -9.86
C SER A 138 -27.71 2.72 -10.75
N VAL A 139 -26.99 3.77 -10.36
CA VAL A 139 -26.82 5.00 -11.14
C VAL A 139 -25.85 4.75 -12.29
N ILE A 140 -24.75 4.02 -12.05
CA ILE A 140 -23.78 3.64 -13.09
C ILE A 140 -24.46 2.79 -14.17
N ARG A 141 -25.20 1.74 -13.79
CA ARG A 141 -25.96 0.90 -14.75
C ARG A 141 -26.98 1.70 -15.56
N SER A 142 -27.65 2.67 -14.93
CA SER A 142 -28.58 3.58 -15.63
C SER A 142 -27.84 4.42 -16.67
N VAL A 143 -26.67 4.97 -16.31
CA VAL A 143 -25.82 5.75 -17.21
C VAL A 143 -25.36 4.93 -18.41
N GLU A 144 -24.92 3.70 -18.20
CA GLU A 144 -24.51 2.77 -19.26
C GLU A 144 -25.68 2.47 -20.22
N GLN A 145 -26.85 2.11 -19.67
CA GLN A 145 -28.07 1.85 -20.43
C GLN A 145 -28.49 3.05 -21.30
N PHE A 146 -28.47 4.27 -20.75
CA PHE A 146 -28.82 5.48 -21.49
C PHE A 146 -27.77 5.84 -22.56
N GLN A 147 -26.49 5.50 -22.35
CA GLN A 147 -25.45 5.64 -23.38
C GLN A 147 -25.68 4.67 -24.55
N ASP A 148 -26.15 3.45 -24.28
CA ASP A 148 -26.47 2.46 -25.32
C ASP A 148 -27.73 2.82 -26.11
N GLN A 149 -28.78 3.29 -25.43
CA GLN A 149 -29.98 3.83 -26.08
C GLN A 149 -29.63 5.04 -26.96
N LEU A 150 -28.84 6.00 -26.47
CA LEU A 150 -28.37 7.13 -27.30
C LEU A 150 -27.57 6.68 -28.53
N ARG A 151 -26.74 5.63 -28.41
CA ARG A 151 -26.01 5.05 -29.55
C ARG A 151 -26.97 4.39 -30.54
N GLY A 152 -27.98 3.65 -30.07
CA GLY A 152 -29.01 3.03 -30.91
C GLY A 152 -29.84 4.06 -31.67
N ILE A 153 -30.33 5.09 -31.00
CA ILE A 153 -31.12 6.19 -31.61
C ILE A 153 -30.24 6.96 -32.63
N HIS A 154 -28.98 7.25 -32.31
CA HIS A 154 -28.04 7.88 -33.24
C HIS A 154 -27.77 7.02 -34.48
N PHE A 155 -27.69 5.69 -34.31
CA PHE A 155 -27.52 4.76 -35.41
C PHE A 155 -28.79 4.65 -36.27
N ALA A 156 -29.99 4.69 -35.67
CA ALA A 156 -31.25 4.74 -36.42
C ALA A 156 -31.39 6.05 -37.23
N LEU A 157 -31.02 7.19 -36.63
CA LEU A 157 -31.02 8.52 -37.27
C LEU A 157 -30.14 8.53 -38.53
N ASN A 158 -28.90 8.02 -38.42
CA ASN A 158 -27.93 8.03 -39.51
C ASN A 158 -28.06 6.83 -40.47
N GLY A 159 -28.61 5.70 -40.00
CA GLY A 159 -28.78 4.47 -40.76
C GLY A 159 -29.82 4.53 -41.87
N THR A 160 -30.65 5.57 -41.89
CA THR A 160 -31.57 5.86 -43.01
C THR A 160 -30.86 6.49 -44.22
N VAL A 161 -29.60 6.91 -44.10
CA VAL A 161 -28.81 7.49 -45.21
C VAL A 161 -28.14 6.39 -46.04
N SER A 162 -28.93 5.57 -46.73
CA SER A 162 -28.44 4.73 -47.84
C SER A 162 -29.53 4.30 -48.82
N ARG A 163 -29.90 5.21 -49.73
CA ARG A 163 -29.99 4.96 -51.20
C ARG A 163 -30.42 6.20 -51.99
N LYS A 164 -29.47 7.10 -52.23
CA LYS A 164 -29.40 7.84 -53.49
C LYS A 164 -28.00 7.68 -54.07
N LYS A 165 -27.86 6.79 -55.06
CA LYS A 165 -26.67 6.75 -55.93
C LYS A 165 -26.69 8.01 -56.80
N GLY A 166 -26.24 9.13 -56.24
CA GLY A 166 -25.61 10.18 -57.03
C GLY A 166 -24.24 9.66 -57.44
N SER A 167 -23.97 9.56 -58.73
CA SER A 167 -22.68 9.09 -59.25
C SER A 167 -21.61 10.16 -59.07
N LEU A 168 -21.06 10.28 -57.86
CA LEU A 168 -19.73 10.85 -57.67
C LEU A 168 -18.74 9.69 -57.70
N SER A 169 -18.00 9.58 -58.80
CA SER A 169 -16.94 8.59 -58.94
C SER A 169 -15.78 9.01 -58.04
N TRP A 170 -15.73 8.46 -56.82
CA TRP A 170 -14.44 8.30 -56.15
C TRP A 170 -13.61 7.37 -57.05
N GLU A 171 -12.61 7.92 -57.72
CA GLU A 171 -11.58 7.08 -58.32
C GLU A 171 -10.94 6.24 -57.20
N ASP A 172 -10.61 4.98 -57.48
CA ASP A 172 -9.89 4.14 -56.53
C ASP A 172 -8.56 4.84 -56.18
N PRO A 173 -8.31 5.24 -54.90
CA PRO A 173 -7.06 5.86 -54.48
C PRO A 173 -5.83 5.06 -54.92
N GLY A 174 -6.01 3.75 -55.08
CA GLY A 174 -5.07 2.83 -55.66
C GLY A 174 -4.58 1.82 -54.65
N ARG A 175 -3.91 0.80 -55.18
CA ARG A 175 -3.38 -0.31 -54.39
C ARG A 175 -2.37 0.13 -53.32
N SER A 176 -1.51 1.11 -53.63
CA SER A 176 -0.51 1.68 -52.72
C SER A 176 -1.13 2.32 -51.47
N PHE A 177 -2.18 3.12 -51.63
CA PHE A 177 -2.93 3.70 -50.50
C PHE A 177 -3.51 2.60 -49.61
N HIS A 178 -4.16 1.58 -50.19
CA HIS A 178 -4.72 0.48 -49.41
C HIS A 178 -3.65 -0.35 -48.68
N GLU A 179 -2.51 -0.60 -49.33
CA GLU A 179 -1.34 -1.26 -48.71
C GLU A 179 -0.78 -0.42 -47.53
N ALA A 180 -0.66 0.90 -47.69
CA ALA A 180 -0.20 1.80 -46.63
C ALA A 180 -1.18 1.89 -45.45
N ILE A 181 -2.49 2.01 -45.69
CA ILE A 181 -3.53 2.03 -44.65
C ILE A 181 -3.57 0.70 -43.89
N ALA A 182 -3.48 -0.44 -44.60
CA ALA A 182 -3.43 -1.76 -43.97
C ALA A 182 -2.18 -1.92 -43.10
N TRP A 183 -1.02 -1.45 -43.58
CA TRP A 183 0.23 -1.46 -42.83
C TRP A 183 0.17 -0.53 -41.61
N ILE A 184 -0.39 0.69 -41.72
CA ILE A 184 -0.64 1.60 -40.59
C ILE A 184 -1.52 0.92 -39.54
N GLY A 185 -2.63 0.30 -39.95
CA GLY A 185 -3.52 -0.44 -39.05
C GLY A 185 -2.83 -1.60 -38.34
N GLN A 186 -1.93 -2.31 -39.03
CA GLN A 186 -1.09 -3.35 -38.43
C GLN A 186 -0.14 -2.76 -37.37
N GLN A 187 0.53 -1.64 -37.65
CA GLN A 187 1.43 -1.00 -36.67
C GLN A 187 0.67 -0.48 -35.45
N LYS A 188 -0.52 0.15 -35.63
CA LYS A 188 -1.37 0.60 -34.52
C LYS A 188 -1.73 -0.57 -33.60
N ARG A 189 -2.21 -1.68 -34.18
CA ARG A 189 -2.54 -2.90 -33.45
C ARG A 189 -1.34 -3.47 -32.68
N LEU A 190 -0.13 -3.44 -33.23
CA LEU A 190 1.09 -3.89 -32.53
C LEU A 190 1.39 -3.03 -31.29
N VAL A 191 1.21 -1.71 -31.36
CA VAL A 191 1.37 -0.82 -30.19
C VAL A 191 0.30 -1.06 -29.13
N GLU A 192 -0.97 -1.17 -29.54
CA GLU A 192 -2.12 -1.33 -28.65
C GLU A 192 -2.13 -2.69 -27.93
N THR A 193 -1.73 -3.77 -28.63
CA THR A 193 -1.72 -5.14 -28.08
C THR A 193 -0.41 -5.51 -27.39
N SER A 194 0.59 -4.64 -27.41
CA SER A 194 1.86 -4.86 -26.69
C SER A 194 1.64 -4.83 -25.17
N SER A 195 1.90 -5.96 -24.50
CA SER A 195 1.88 -6.06 -23.05
C SER A 195 2.84 -5.08 -22.37
N TRP A 196 2.62 -4.77 -21.10
CA TRP A 196 3.55 -3.99 -20.27
C TRP A 196 4.49 -4.91 -19.48
N GLY A 197 5.73 -4.49 -19.27
CA GLY A 197 6.69 -5.25 -18.47
C GLY A 197 6.34 -5.29 -16.97
N ASP A 198 6.65 -6.40 -16.31
CA ASP A 198 6.45 -6.61 -14.86
C ASP A 198 7.68 -6.29 -14.01
N THR A 199 8.86 -6.15 -14.61
CA THR A 199 10.12 -5.88 -13.92
C THR A 199 10.92 -4.80 -14.64
N SER A 200 11.82 -4.11 -13.93
CA SER A 200 12.64 -3.04 -14.53
C SER A 200 13.40 -3.51 -15.77
N ASP A 201 14.04 -4.69 -15.72
CA ASP A 201 14.79 -5.23 -16.88
C ASP A 201 13.89 -5.44 -18.11
N VAL A 202 12.66 -5.93 -17.92
CA VAL A 202 11.71 -6.15 -19.01
C VAL A 202 11.22 -4.81 -19.56
N ILE A 203 10.95 -3.82 -18.71
CA ILE A 203 10.54 -2.47 -19.13
C ILE A 203 11.67 -1.77 -19.90
N ASP A 204 12.92 -1.91 -19.45
CA ASP A 204 14.11 -1.36 -20.12
C ASP A 204 14.27 -1.97 -21.54
N GLN A 205 14.09 -3.30 -21.68
CA GLN A 205 14.08 -3.94 -22.99
C GLN A 205 12.89 -3.51 -23.85
N GLN A 206 11.70 -3.32 -23.27
CA GLN A 206 10.54 -2.78 -24.00
C GLN A 206 10.82 -1.37 -24.52
N ILE A 207 11.44 -0.49 -23.74
CA ILE A 207 11.87 0.84 -24.18
C ILE A 207 12.85 0.74 -25.35
N ILE A 208 13.88 -0.11 -25.25
CA ILE A 208 14.88 -0.28 -26.31
C ILE A 208 14.24 -0.77 -27.60
N ASN A 209 13.33 -1.75 -27.51
CA ASN A 209 12.67 -2.33 -28.68
C ASN A 209 11.62 -1.37 -29.27
N HIS A 210 10.84 -0.69 -28.45
CA HIS A 210 9.86 0.30 -28.90
C HIS A 210 10.54 1.53 -29.54
N ASN A 211 11.70 1.98 -29.06
CA ASN A 211 12.46 3.04 -29.72
C ASN A 211 12.89 2.66 -31.15
N LYS A 212 13.36 1.42 -31.37
CA LYS A 212 13.69 0.90 -32.72
C LYS A 212 12.45 0.85 -33.61
N PHE A 213 11.33 0.37 -33.07
CA PHE A 213 10.04 0.30 -33.75
C PHE A 213 9.50 1.70 -34.10
N HIS A 214 9.61 2.67 -33.19
CA HIS A 214 9.27 4.07 -33.42
C HIS A 214 10.11 4.67 -34.56
N SER A 215 11.42 4.36 -34.62
CA SER A 215 12.26 4.77 -35.76
C SER A 215 11.82 4.16 -37.09
N THR A 216 11.28 2.94 -37.12
CA THR A 216 10.69 2.38 -38.37
C THR A 216 9.37 3.06 -38.74
N ILE A 217 8.57 3.51 -37.77
CA ILE A 217 7.39 4.36 -38.02
C ILE A 217 7.80 5.75 -38.52
N GLN A 218 8.96 6.29 -38.17
CA GLN A 218 9.33 7.62 -38.70
C GLN A 218 9.71 7.63 -40.19
N ARG A 219 9.90 6.46 -40.83
CA ARG A 219 10.39 6.33 -42.23
C ARG A 219 9.80 5.10 -42.93
N SER A 220 8.48 5.08 -43.11
CA SER A 220 7.79 3.96 -43.79
C SER A 220 7.84 4.10 -45.32
N PRO A 221 8.46 3.13 -46.03
CA PRO A 221 8.42 3.13 -47.49
C PRO A 221 7.01 2.88 -48.04
N GLU A 222 6.12 2.21 -47.30
CA GLU A 222 4.72 2.00 -47.68
C GLU A 222 3.97 3.34 -47.71
N VAL A 223 4.10 4.15 -46.66
CA VAL A 223 3.44 5.46 -46.55
C VAL A 223 4.07 6.48 -47.50
N ASP A 224 5.40 6.52 -47.61
CA ASP A 224 6.08 7.47 -48.50
C ASP A 224 5.72 7.20 -49.98
N LYS A 225 5.70 5.92 -50.40
CA LYS A 225 5.24 5.54 -51.75
C LYS A 225 3.78 5.93 -52.00
N ALA A 226 2.88 5.66 -51.06
CA ALA A 226 1.47 6.02 -51.20
C ALA A 226 1.28 7.55 -51.26
N ARG A 227 2.03 8.32 -50.46
CA ARG A 227 2.04 9.79 -50.49
C ARG A 227 2.46 10.30 -51.87
N ASP A 228 3.57 9.82 -52.42
CA ASP A 228 4.10 10.26 -53.71
C ASP A 228 3.14 9.95 -54.87
N GLU A 229 2.53 8.75 -54.89
CA GLU A 229 1.55 8.37 -55.92
C GLU A 229 0.27 9.24 -55.85
N LEU A 230 -0.21 9.57 -54.64
CA LEU A 230 -1.39 10.42 -54.46
C LEU A 230 -1.13 11.88 -54.84
N ILE A 231 0.06 12.41 -54.53
CA ILE A 231 0.51 13.72 -54.99
C ILE A 231 0.56 13.78 -56.52
N GLN A 232 1.09 12.75 -57.18
CA GLN A 232 1.16 12.67 -58.65
C GLN A 232 -0.23 12.61 -59.30
N LYS A 233 -1.18 11.88 -58.70
CA LYS A 233 -2.58 11.82 -59.16
C LYS A 233 -3.36 13.11 -58.87
N GLY A 234 -2.95 13.90 -57.88
CA GLY A 234 -3.68 15.07 -57.40
C GLY A 234 -4.89 14.73 -56.50
N ASP A 235 -5.01 13.50 -56.02
CA ASP A 235 -6.08 13.10 -55.09
C ASP A 235 -5.79 13.60 -53.67
N LYS A 236 -6.19 14.85 -53.44
CA LYS A 236 -6.07 15.52 -52.15
C LYS A 236 -6.93 14.87 -51.06
N ALA A 237 -8.00 14.16 -51.40
CA ALA A 237 -8.90 13.59 -50.40
C ALA A 237 -8.27 12.32 -49.79
N ALA A 238 -7.77 11.41 -50.62
CA ALA A 238 -7.04 10.25 -50.14
C ALA A 238 -5.69 10.61 -49.51
N LEU A 239 -5.00 11.63 -50.02
CA LEU A 239 -3.77 12.15 -49.39
C LEU A 239 -4.02 12.63 -47.95
N ASN A 240 -5.03 13.47 -47.75
CA ASN A 240 -5.40 13.95 -46.41
C ASN A 240 -5.79 12.79 -45.46
N ALA A 241 -6.47 11.76 -45.97
CA ALA A 241 -6.84 10.59 -45.17
C ALA A 241 -5.61 9.75 -44.77
N LEU A 242 -4.65 9.56 -45.69
CA LEU A 242 -3.38 8.88 -45.40
C LEU A 242 -2.58 9.64 -44.33
N GLU A 243 -2.48 10.97 -44.45
CA GLU A 243 -1.76 11.81 -43.49
C GLU A 243 -2.41 11.79 -42.11
N GLN A 244 -3.75 11.85 -42.01
CA GLN A 244 -4.45 11.73 -40.73
C GLN A 244 -4.24 10.37 -40.04
N GLU A 245 -4.32 9.27 -40.79
CA GLU A 245 -4.07 7.93 -40.25
C GLU A 245 -2.61 7.76 -39.81
N TRP A 246 -1.67 8.38 -40.53
CA TRP A 246 -0.25 8.39 -40.24
C TRP A 246 0.10 9.18 -38.98
N ASP A 247 -0.36 10.42 -38.89
CA ASP A 247 -0.18 11.28 -37.71
C ASP A 247 -0.77 10.62 -36.45
N SER A 248 -1.91 9.95 -36.59
CA SER A 248 -2.53 9.15 -35.52
C SER A 248 -1.62 8.00 -35.05
N LEU A 249 -0.94 7.28 -35.97
CA LEU A 249 0.04 6.24 -35.61
C LEU A 249 1.32 6.83 -35.00
N GLN A 250 1.83 7.94 -35.54
CA GLN A 250 3.00 8.63 -34.96
C GLN A 250 2.73 9.07 -33.52
N LYS A 251 1.55 9.68 -33.28
CA LYS A 251 1.10 10.07 -31.94
C LYS A 251 0.98 8.85 -31.01
N LEU A 252 0.27 7.79 -31.43
CA LEU A 252 0.13 6.56 -30.64
C LEU A 252 1.49 5.95 -30.25
N SER A 253 2.44 5.94 -31.20
CA SER A 253 3.79 5.43 -30.98
C SER A 253 4.60 6.34 -30.04
N PHE A 254 4.45 7.66 -30.14
CA PHE A 254 5.07 8.63 -29.22
C PHE A 254 4.49 8.53 -27.80
N ASP A 255 3.16 8.44 -27.67
CA ASP A 255 2.48 8.28 -26.39
C ASP A 255 2.91 6.99 -25.69
N ARG A 256 3.05 5.87 -26.42
CA ARG A 256 3.61 4.61 -25.90
C ARG A 256 5.04 4.76 -25.38
N THR A 257 5.89 5.54 -26.06
CA THR A 257 7.26 5.83 -25.59
C THR A 257 7.25 6.56 -24.26
N ASN A 258 6.40 7.58 -24.11
CA ASN A 258 6.28 8.36 -22.87
C ASN A 258 5.75 7.50 -21.72
N GLN A 259 4.68 6.74 -21.94
CA GLN A 259 4.11 5.82 -20.96
C GLN A 259 5.13 4.76 -20.50
N LEU A 260 5.93 4.19 -21.41
CA LEU A 260 7.02 3.28 -21.03
C LEU A 260 8.07 3.96 -20.13
N ARG A 261 8.37 5.24 -20.34
CA ARG A 261 9.29 6.02 -19.49
C ARG A 261 8.69 6.38 -18.14
N ASP A 262 7.41 6.75 -18.09
CA ASP A 262 6.71 7.01 -16.83
C ASP A 262 6.61 5.73 -15.98
N LEU A 263 6.30 4.59 -16.61
CA LEU A 263 6.29 3.28 -15.97
C LEU A 263 7.68 2.87 -15.43
N GLN A 264 8.72 3.00 -16.25
CA GLN A 264 10.11 2.74 -15.84
C GLN A 264 10.47 3.56 -14.59
N LYS A 265 10.21 4.87 -14.65
CA LYS A 265 10.55 5.80 -13.58
C LYS A 265 9.78 5.49 -12.29
N ILE A 266 8.46 5.30 -12.34
CA ILE A 266 7.67 5.09 -11.13
C ILE A 266 7.98 3.73 -10.47
N ILE A 267 8.21 2.68 -11.27
CA ILE A 267 8.61 1.37 -10.73
C ILE A 267 10.01 1.42 -10.12
N GLN A 268 10.96 2.16 -10.73
CA GLN A 268 12.28 2.38 -10.14
C GLN A 268 12.22 3.17 -8.83
N GLU A 269 11.43 4.25 -8.77
CA GLU A 269 11.20 5.01 -7.53
C GLU A 269 10.57 4.12 -6.44
N ILE A 270 9.51 3.37 -6.74
CA ILE A 270 8.86 2.46 -5.76
C ILE A 270 9.83 1.36 -5.31
N SER A 271 10.60 0.76 -6.22
CA SER A 271 11.52 -0.34 -5.89
C SER A 271 12.64 0.10 -4.95
N GLN A 272 13.17 1.33 -5.13
CA GLN A 272 14.18 1.90 -4.21
C GLN A 272 13.61 2.11 -2.81
N GLU A 273 12.35 2.53 -2.70
CA GLU A 273 11.69 2.69 -1.40
C GLU A 273 11.41 1.34 -0.73
N ILE A 274 11.03 0.31 -1.49
CA ILE A 274 10.89 -1.07 -0.98
C ILE A 274 12.23 -1.59 -0.45
N MET A 275 13.33 -1.40 -1.19
CA MET A 275 14.67 -1.79 -0.74
C MET A 275 15.04 -1.13 0.59
N TRP A 276 14.84 0.19 0.72
CA TRP A 276 15.12 0.91 1.97
C TRP A 276 14.31 0.36 3.16
N VAL A 277 13.03 0.04 2.95
CA VAL A 277 12.18 -0.52 4.02
C VAL A 277 12.67 -1.91 4.43
N ASN A 278 13.04 -2.75 3.46
CA ASN A 278 13.58 -4.09 3.71
C ASN A 278 14.93 -4.05 4.43
N GLU A 279 15.82 -3.11 4.09
CA GLU A 279 17.10 -2.91 4.78
C GLU A 279 16.90 -2.55 6.27
N ARG A 280 15.94 -1.68 6.59
CA ARG A 280 15.58 -1.33 7.98
C ARG A 280 14.86 -2.47 8.70
N GLU A 281 14.03 -3.26 8.01
CA GLU A 281 13.46 -4.49 8.56
C GLU A 281 14.56 -5.50 8.94
N GLU A 282 15.52 -5.77 8.04
CA GLU A 282 16.60 -6.73 8.28
C GLU A 282 17.52 -6.32 9.44
N GLU A 283 17.86 -5.02 9.54
CA GLU A 283 18.64 -4.48 10.68
C GLU A 283 17.95 -4.77 12.03
N GLU A 284 16.64 -4.53 12.10
CA GLU A 284 15.87 -4.69 13.34
C GLU A 284 15.54 -6.15 13.69
N LEU A 285 15.29 -7.00 12.69
CA LEU A 285 15.05 -8.44 12.89
C LEU A 285 16.30 -9.20 13.37
N MET A 286 17.50 -8.69 13.12
CA MET A 286 18.77 -9.33 13.52
C MET A 286 19.25 -8.93 14.93
N PHE A 287 18.61 -7.94 15.56
CA PHE A 287 19.01 -7.38 16.85
C PHE A 287 18.94 -8.38 18.02
N ASP A 288 19.80 -8.22 19.03
CA ASP A 288 19.79 -9.09 20.23
C ASP A 288 18.83 -8.56 21.29
N TRP A 289 17.82 -9.35 21.65
CA TRP A 289 16.93 -9.04 22.77
C TRP A 289 17.14 -9.95 23.99
N GLY A 290 18.22 -10.73 24.03
CA GLY A 290 18.65 -11.56 25.17
C GLY A 290 19.15 -10.77 26.38
N ASP A 291 19.57 -11.44 27.46
CA ASP A 291 20.02 -10.80 28.70
C ASP A 291 21.51 -10.40 28.73
N LYS A 292 22.32 -10.90 27.79
CA LYS A 292 23.76 -10.62 27.72
C LYS A 292 24.00 -9.12 27.48
N ASN A 293 24.81 -8.48 28.33
CA ASN A 293 25.19 -7.06 28.24
C ASN A 293 24.02 -6.06 28.24
N ILE A 294 22.90 -6.39 28.90
CA ILE A 294 21.67 -5.58 28.91
C ILE A 294 21.87 -4.10 29.32
N ASP A 295 22.71 -3.85 30.34
CA ASP A 295 23.00 -2.51 30.85
C ASP A 295 23.75 -1.62 29.84
N VAL A 296 24.35 -2.23 28.81
CA VAL A 296 25.08 -1.55 27.72
C VAL A 296 24.22 -1.42 26.48
N TYR A 297 23.53 -2.48 26.04
CA TYR A 297 22.80 -2.43 24.77
C TYR A 297 21.46 -1.67 24.88
N VAL A 298 20.76 -1.69 26.02
CA VAL A 298 19.44 -1.05 26.13
C VAL A 298 19.54 0.48 25.94
N PRO A 299 20.46 1.22 26.59
CA PRO A 299 20.65 2.65 26.32
C PRO A 299 21.03 2.94 24.86
N ASN A 300 21.96 2.17 24.29
CA ASN A 300 22.40 2.35 22.90
C ASN A 300 21.25 2.08 21.90
N LYS A 301 20.42 1.07 22.17
CA LYS A 301 19.25 0.75 21.33
C LYS A 301 18.12 1.77 21.50
N GLN A 302 17.98 2.39 22.66
CA GLN A 302 17.05 3.51 22.87
C GLN A 302 17.43 4.74 22.03
N GLU A 303 18.72 5.03 21.88
CA GLU A 303 19.22 6.10 20.99
C GLU A 303 19.03 5.72 19.52
N SER A 304 19.42 4.50 19.12
CA SER A 304 19.20 3.96 17.76
C SER A 304 17.73 3.96 17.36
N TYR A 305 16.82 3.55 18.24
CA TYR A 305 15.38 3.59 18.02
C TYR A 305 14.87 5.03 17.85
N SER A 306 15.38 5.98 18.64
CA SER A 306 15.01 7.40 18.50
C SER A 306 15.42 7.97 17.12
N LYS A 307 16.59 7.55 16.60
CA LYS A 307 17.02 7.88 15.24
C LYS A 307 16.14 7.22 14.18
N LEU A 308 15.84 5.92 14.33
CA LEU A 308 14.93 5.20 13.43
C LEU A 308 13.56 5.88 13.35
N MET A 309 12.98 6.31 14.47
CA MET A 309 11.69 7.02 14.46
C MET A 309 11.78 8.36 13.70
N SER A 310 12.86 9.13 13.88
CA SER A 310 13.09 10.36 13.11
C SER A 310 13.25 10.09 11.61
N ASP A 311 13.99 9.06 11.23
CA ASP A 311 14.16 8.64 9.84
C ASP A 311 12.82 8.23 9.21
N LEU A 312 11.97 7.52 9.96
CA LEU A 312 10.64 7.10 9.52
C LEU A 312 9.70 8.29 9.30
N GLU A 313 9.73 9.31 10.18
CA GLU A 313 8.96 10.55 10.00
C GLU A 313 9.41 11.37 8.78
N GLU A 314 10.70 11.31 8.41
CA GLU A 314 11.16 11.90 7.14
C GLU A 314 10.75 11.04 5.95
N LYS A 315 10.93 9.72 6.04
CA LYS A 315 10.58 8.78 4.98
C LYS A 315 9.09 8.81 4.65
N GLU A 316 8.21 8.91 5.64
CA GLU A 316 6.76 9.07 5.43
C GLU A 316 6.42 10.27 4.55
N LYS A 317 7.14 11.40 4.69
CA LYS A 317 6.94 12.58 3.83
C LYS A 317 7.38 12.31 2.38
N TYR A 318 8.37 11.45 2.17
CA TYR A 318 8.79 11.02 0.83
C TYR A 318 7.79 10.02 0.22
N LEU A 319 7.41 8.99 0.97
CA LEU A 319 6.41 7.99 0.56
C LEU A 319 5.07 8.64 0.20
N ASN A 320 4.62 9.64 0.96
CA ASN A 320 3.44 10.43 0.61
C ASN A 320 3.61 11.17 -0.73
N LYS A 321 4.75 11.80 -1.01
CA LYS A 321 5.02 12.43 -2.31
C LYS A 321 5.03 11.41 -3.45
N LEU A 322 5.61 10.23 -3.23
CA LEU A 322 5.61 9.14 -4.20
C LEU A 322 4.18 8.65 -4.48
N LYS A 323 3.36 8.45 -3.44
CA LYS A 323 1.93 8.12 -3.57
C LYS A 323 1.19 9.15 -4.44
N HIS A 324 1.43 10.45 -4.24
CA HIS A 324 0.80 11.49 -5.07
C HIS A 324 1.23 11.42 -6.55
N LYS A 325 2.46 10.97 -6.86
CA LYS A 325 2.88 10.69 -8.26
C LYS A 325 2.14 9.49 -8.83
N VAL A 326 2.03 8.40 -8.05
CA VAL A 326 1.26 7.19 -8.41
C VAL A 326 -0.20 7.55 -8.70
N ASP A 327 -0.88 8.21 -7.75
CA ASP A 327 -2.28 8.63 -7.88
C ASP A 327 -2.49 9.52 -9.12
N GLY A 328 -1.49 10.34 -9.50
CA GLY A 328 -1.50 11.12 -10.74
C GLY A 328 -1.48 10.26 -12.01
N LEU A 329 -0.62 9.23 -12.07
CA LEU A 329 -0.56 8.29 -13.20
C LEU A 329 -1.86 7.45 -13.31
N LEU A 330 -2.39 6.98 -12.18
CA LEU A 330 -3.64 6.22 -12.12
C LEU A 330 -4.83 7.08 -12.56
N LYS A 331 -4.91 8.34 -12.09
CA LYS A 331 -5.96 9.30 -12.51
C LYS A 331 -5.90 9.64 -14.00
N ASN A 332 -4.71 9.64 -14.58
CA ASN A 332 -4.50 9.83 -16.02
C ASN A 332 -4.73 8.53 -16.85
N ALA A 333 -5.24 7.46 -16.22
CA ALA A 333 -5.51 6.17 -16.85
C ALA A 333 -4.28 5.56 -17.56
N HIS A 334 -3.13 5.57 -16.89
CA HIS A 334 -1.91 4.95 -17.42
C HIS A 334 -2.18 3.47 -17.80
N PRO A 335 -1.82 2.97 -19.01
CA PRO A 335 -2.28 1.65 -19.46
C PRO A 335 -1.65 0.44 -18.75
N ALA A 336 -0.77 0.67 -17.78
CA ALA A 336 -0.18 -0.31 -16.86
C ALA A 336 -0.53 -0.03 -15.38
N SER A 337 -1.70 0.57 -15.13
CA SER A 337 -2.16 0.95 -13.78
C SER A 337 -2.15 -0.22 -12.80
N ASP A 338 -2.56 -1.42 -13.26
CA ASP A 338 -2.54 -2.67 -12.51
C ASP A 338 -1.16 -3.01 -11.92
N LYS A 339 -0.09 -2.77 -12.70
CA LYS A 339 1.30 -3.04 -12.29
C LYS A 339 1.80 -2.00 -11.30
N ILE A 340 1.45 -0.73 -11.54
CA ILE A 340 1.80 0.37 -10.64
C ILE A 340 1.12 0.19 -9.28
N GLU A 341 -0.16 -0.20 -9.26
CA GLU A 341 -0.92 -0.51 -8.05
C GLU A 341 -0.29 -1.69 -7.29
N ALA A 342 0.03 -2.81 -7.95
CA ALA A 342 0.66 -3.96 -7.31
C ALA A 342 2.01 -3.65 -6.65
N TYR A 343 2.84 -2.81 -7.30
CA TYR A 343 4.09 -2.31 -6.72
C TYR A 343 3.84 -1.38 -5.51
N MET A 344 2.85 -0.50 -5.59
CA MET A 344 2.50 0.41 -4.50
C MET A 344 1.90 -0.32 -3.29
N ASP A 345 1.08 -1.35 -3.51
CA ASP A 345 0.52 -2.21 -2.46
C ASP A 345 1.61 -3.05 -1.75
N THR A 346 2.61 -3.49 -2.51
CA THR A 346 3.81 -4.15 -1.95
C THR A 346 4.56 -3.20 -1.01
N LEU A 347 4.83 -1.96 -1.47
CA LEU A 347 5.47 -0.92 -0.65
C LEU A 347 4.63 -0.58 0.60
N GLN A 348 3.31 -0.44 0.45
CA GLN A 348 2.41 -0.18 1.58
C GLN A 348 2.43 -1.33 2.59
N THR A 349 2.51 -2.58 2.14
CA THR A 349 2.59 -3.77 2.99
C THR A 349 3.89 -3.78 3.79
N GLN A 350 5.04 -3.61 3.12
CA GLN A 350 6.36 -3.56 3.78
C GLN A 350 6.45 -2.39 4.77
N TRP A 351 5.98 -1.20 4.39
CA TRP A 351 5.94 -0.03 5.27
C TRP A 351 5.10 -0.29 6.54
N SER A 352 3.90 -0.84 6.36
CA SER A 352 3.00 -1.16 7.48
C SER A 352 3.59 -2.21 8.42
N TRP A 353 4.37 -3.15 7.88
CA TRP A 353 5.07 -4.18 8.65
C TRP A 353 6.25 -3.60 9.46
N LEU A 354 7.07 -2.73 8.89
CA LEU A 354 8.14 -2.02 9.62
C LEU A 354 7.57 -1.21 10.80
N LEU A 355 6.38 -0.60 10.62
CA LEU A 355 5.65 0.10 11.70
C LEU A 355 5.01 -0.83 12.76
N GLN A 356 4.98 -2.15 12.54
CA GLN A 356 4.67 -3.12 13.60
C GLN A 356 5.95 -3.54 14.35
N ILE A 357 7.07 -3.68 13.64
CA ILE A 357 8.38 -3.95 14.25
C ILE A 357 8.76 -2.82 15.22
N THR A 358 8.59 -1.55 14.86
CA THR A 358 8.89 -0.42 15.77
C THR A 358 8.10 -0.45 17.08
N LYS A 359 6.81 -0.81 17.04
CA LYS A 359 5.99 -1.02 18.24
C LYS A 359 6.50 -2.18 19.09
N CYS A 360 7.00 -3.25 18.48
CA CYS A 360 7.61 -4.37 19.21
C CYS A 360 8.94 -3.96 19.86
N ILE A 361 9.77 -3.16 19.17
CA ILE A 361 11.00 -2.58 19.73
C ILE A 361 10.68 -1.72 20.96
N GLN A 362 9.66 -0.88 20.91
CA GLN A 362 9.25 -0.07 22.06
C GLN A 362 8.86 -0.92 23.28
N VAL A 363 8.14 -2.03 23.07
CA VAL A 363 7.82 -2.99 24.15
C VAL A 363 9.10 -3.65 24.66
N HIS A 364 9.99 -4.11 23.78
CA HIS A 364 11.25 -4.72 24.20
C HIS A 364 12.14 -3.76 24.99
N LEU A 365 12.28 -2.49 24.58
CA LEU A 365 13.04 -1.47 25.33
C LEU A 365 12.47 -1.29 26.74
N LYS A 366 11.14 -1.16 26.88
CA LYS A 366 10.46 -1.03 28.17
C LYS A 366 10.69 -2.25 29.07
N GLU A 367 10.39 -3.45 28.59
CA GLU A 367 10.43 -4.66 29.40
C GLU A 367 11.87 -5.11 29.72
N ASN A 368 12.81 -4.94 28.78
CA ASN A 368 14.23 -5.21 29.03
C ASN A 368 14.85 -4.16 29.98
N SER A 369 14.45 -2.89 29.91
CA SER A 369 14.84 -1.87 30.91
C SER A 369 14.32 -2.23 32.30
N ALA A 370 13.05 -2.63 32.42
CA ALA A 370 12.46 -3.09 33.69
C ALA A 370 13.18 -4.32 34.27
N TYR A 371 13.60 -5.27 33.42
CA TYR A 371 14.42 -6.42 33.80
C TYR A 371 15.78 -6.00 34.39
N SER A 372 16.56 -5.18 33.65
CA SER A 372 17.86 -4.66 34.10
C SER A 372 17.73 -3.96 35.46
N GLN A 373 16.78 -3.03 35.56
CA GLN A 373 16.54 -2.27 36.78
C GLN A 373 16.17 -3.18 37.96
N PHE A 374 15.27 -4.16 37.76
CA PHE A 374 14.86 -5.10 38.80
C PHE A 374 16.05 -5.90 39.34
N PHE A 375 16.88 -6.48 38.47
CA PHE A 375 18.03 -7.27 38.94
C PHE A 375 19.10 -6.42 39.60
N LYS A 376 19.30 -5.16 39.17
CA LYS A 376 20.17 -4.20 39.84
C LYS A 376 19.68 -3.89 41.27
N GLU A 377 18.42 -3.50 41.42
CA GLU A 377 17.80 -3.21 42.72
C GLU A 377 17.79 -4.44 43.64
N ALA A 378 17.54 -5.64 43.10
CA ALA A 378 17.53 -6.88 43.87
C ALA A 378 18.94 -7.26 44.37
N ASN A 379 19.96 -7.15 43.53
CA ASN A 379 21.36 -7.41 43.92
C ASN A 379 21.88 -6.39 44.92
N GLU A 380 21.50 -5.12 44.79
CA GLU A 380 21.81 -4.07 45.77
C GLU A 380 21.12 -4.34 47.11
N THR A 381 19.82 -4.61 47.11
CA THR A 381 19.04 -4.93 48.33
C THR A 381 19.62 -6.17 49.04
N TYR A 382 19.96 -7.23 48.29
CA TYR A 382 20.62 -8.42 48.82
C TYR A 382 21.98 -8.10 49.46
N SER A 383 22.81 -7.31 48.77
CA SER A 383 24.13 -6.88 49.27
C SER A 383 24.02 -6.02 50.53
N ASN A 384 22.99 -5.17 50.63
CA ASN A 384 22.73 -4.33 51.80
C ASN A 384 22.26 -5.17 52.99
N LEU A 385 21.33 -6.11 52.78
CA LEU A 385 20.91 -7.06 53.81
C LEU A 385 22.06 -7.93 54.33
N GLN A 386 22.97 -8.38 53.47
CA GLN A 386 24.19 -9.09 53.91
C GLN A 386 25.10 -8.21 54.78
N LYS A 387 25.31 -6.94 54.39
CA LYS A 387 26.10 -5.99 55.19
C LYS A 387 25.45 -5.70 56.54
N GLU A 388 24.13 -5.53 56.59
CA GLU A 388 23.38 -5.31 57.84
C GLU A 388 23.44 -6.52 58.76
N HIS A 389 23.27 -7.73 58.24
CA HIS A 389 23.44 -8.97 59.00
C HIS A 389 24.82 -9.05 59.66
N GLU A 390 25.89 -8.79 58.90
CA GLU A 390 27.26 -8.81 59.43
C GLU A 390 27.57 -7.64 60.37
N ASN A 391 26.97 -6.47 60.14
CA ASN A 391 27.07 -5.31 61.02
C ASN A 391 26.42 -5.60 62.39
N VAL A 392 25.21 -6.14 62.39
CA VAL A 392 24.50 -6.54 63.62
C VAL A 392 25.27 -7.62 64.37
N ARG A 393 25.71 -8.67 63.66
CA ARG A 393 26.46 -9.79 64.23
C ARG A 393 27.78 -9.36 64.91
N LYS A 394 28.43 -8.32 64.40
CA LYS A 394 29.74 -7.84 64.92
C LYS A 394 29.62 -6.78 66.00
N LYS A 395 28.65 -5.87 65.92
CA LYS A 395 28.56 -4.72 66.84
C LYS A 395 27.78 -4.98 68.13
N PHE A 396 26.82 -5.91 68.12
CA PHE A 396 25.95 -6.16 69.28
C PHE A 396 26.30 -7.48 69.98
N THR A 397 27.60 -7.73 70.18
CA THR A 397 28.08 -8.85 71.00
C THR A 397 28.23 -8.40 72.45
N CYS A 398 27.61 -9.13 73.39
CA CYS A 398 27.71 -8.88 74.82
C CYS A 398 27.86 -10.19 75.61
N ASP A 399 28.40 -10.08 76.83
CA ASP A 399 28.60 -11.18 77.76
C ASP A 399 28.06 -10.84 79.18
N LYS A 400 28.26 -11.72 80.15
CA LYS A 400 27.82 -11.51 81.55
C LYS A 400 28.61 -10.41 82.30
N ASN A 401 29.71 -9.93 81.73
CA ASN A 401 30.60 -8.94 82.34
C ASN A 401 30.46 -7.56 81.69
N THR A 402 29.63 -7.43 80.66
CA THR A 402 29.45 -6.19 79.90
C THR A 402 28.79 -5.12 80.79
N PRO A 403 29.37 -3.91 80.93
CA PRO A 403 28.82 -2.87 81.80
C PRO A 403 27.41 -2.42 81.42
N LEU A 404 26.61 -2.01 82.42
CA LEU A 404 25.22 -1.60 82.23
C LEU A 404 25.10 -0.43 81.23
N ASP A 405 25.96 0.58 81.33
CA ASP A 405 25.92 1.75 80.45
C ASP A 405 26.19 1.37 78.98
N THR A 406 27.14 0.46 78.75
CA THR A 406 27.44 -0.10 77.42
C THR A 406 26.26 -0.91 76.87
N LEU A 407 25.57 -1.69 77.72
CA LEU A 407 24.35 -2.41 77.33
C LEU A 407 23.22 -1.45 76.94
N GLN A 408 23.04 -0.34 77.68
CA GLN A 408 22.03 0.67 77.34
C GLN A 408 22.33 1.35 75.99
N GLU A 409 23.59 1.70 75.73
CA GLU A 409 23.99 2.25 74.43
C GLU A 409 23.79 1.25 73.29
N MET A 410 24.16 -0.02 73.51
CA MET A 410 23.93 -1.10 72.53
C MET A 410 22.44 -1.26 72.19
N ILE A 411 21.54 -1.23 73.18
CA ILE A 411 20.09 -1.34 72.96
C ILE A 411 19.58 -0.16 72.13
N GLN A 412 19.93 1.09 72.48
CA GLN A 412 19.52 2.27 71.70
C GLN A 412 20.01 2.25 70.25
N ASN A 413 21.21 1.69 70.01
CA ASN A 413 21.75 1.55 68.67
C ASN A 413 21.12 0.36 67.92
N LEU A 414 20.74 -0.72 68.60
CA LEU A 414 20.03 -1.86 68.01
C LEU A 414 18.60 -1.49 67.56
N GLU A 415 17.91 -0.61 68.30
CA GLU A 415 16.61 -0.07 67.88
C GLU A 415 16.71 0.71 66.56
N LYS A 416 17.79 1.48 66.35
CA LYS A 416 18.04 2.19 65.08
C LYS A 416 18.30 1.23 63.92
N GLU A 417 19.06 0.16 64.14
CA GLU A 417 19.32 -0.86 63.11
C GLU A 417 18.06 -1.70 62.81
N LYS A 418 17.17 -1.93 63.79
CA LYS A 418 15.86 -2.55 63.57
C LYS A 418 15.01 -1.73 62.60
N GLU A 419 14.96 -0.40 62.72
CA GLU A 419 14.19 0.44 61.78
C GLU A 419 14.76 0.40 60.36
N ARG A 420 16.09 0.31 60.19
CA ARG A 420 16.72 0.07 58.87
C ARG A 420 16.34 -1.28 58.26
N ILE A 421 16.38 -2.35 59.05
CA ILE A 421 15.95 -3.68 58.62
C ILE A 421 14.45 -3.67 58.23
N MET A 422 13.61 -2.90 58.94
CA MET A 422 12.20 -2.73 58.60
C MET A 422 11.99 -1.98 57.28
N GLU A 423 12.85 -1.03 56.91
CA GLU A 423 12.82 -0.40 55.59
C GLU A 423 13.28 -1.37 54.49
N ASN A 424 14.37 -2.11 54.69
CA ASN A 424 14.78 -3.14 53.75
C ASN A 424 13.71 -4.24 53.57
N LYS A 425 12.93 -4.56 54.60
CA LYS A 425 11.77 -5.44 54.49
C LYS A 425 10.68 -4.86 53.55
N ARG A 426 10.44 -3.55 53.58
CA ARG A 426 9.52 -2.87 52.63
C ARG A 426 10.06 -2.96 51.20
N GLN A 427 11.36 -2.72 51.01
CA GLN A 427 12.02 -2.82 49.71
C GLN A 427 11.97 -4.25 49.14
N VAL A 428 12.22 -5.28 49.95
CA VAL A 428 12.03 -6.69 49.56
C VAL A 428 10.59 -6.95 49.15
N GLN A 429 9.59 -6.45 49.90
CA GLN A 429 8.18 -6.62 49.54
C GLN A 429 7.81 -5.92 48.23
N HIS A 430 8.40 -4.75 47.94
CA HIS A 430 8.26 -4.06 46.65
C HIS A 430 8.84 -4.92 45.51
N LEU A 431 10.06 -5.45 45.68
CA LEU A 431 10.71 -6.33 44.70
C LEU A 431 9.91 -7.62 44.45
N VAL A 432 9.34 -8.24 45.49
CA VAL A 432 8.48 -9.43 45.38
C VAL A 432 7.19 -9.16 44.59
N ASN A 433 6.71 -7.91 44.58
CA ASN A 433 5.58 -7.51 43.74
C ASN A 433 6.03 -7.19 42.31
N LYS A 434 7.15 -6.48 42.14
CA LYS A 434 7.74 -6.13 40.84
C LYS A 434 8.13 -7.37 40.03
N SER A 435 8.71 -8.38 40.67
CA SER A 435 9.20 -9.61 40.02
C SER A 435 8.13 -10.37 39.22
N LYS A 436 6.86 -10.29 39.62
CA LYS A 436 5.72 -10.93 38.95
C LYS A 436 5.45 -10.40 37.54
N ALA A 437 5.93 -9.20 37.23
CA ALA A 437 5.79 -8.56 35.93
C ALA A 437 7.07 -8.64 35.07
N ILE A 438 8.18 -9.19 35.59
CA ILE A 438 9.47 -9.20 34.89
C ILE A 438 9.51 -10.33 33.85
N VAL A 439 9.74 -9.95 32.60
CA VAL A 439 9.84 -10.89 31.45
C VAL A 439 11.05 -11.82 31.55
N ARG A 440 10.97 -12.99 30.91
CA ARG A 440 12.08 -13.95 30.82
C ARG A 440 12.92 -13.70 29.58
N LEU A 441 14.16 -13.24 29.76
CA LEU A 441 15.07 -12.90 28.66
C LEU A 441 15.99 -14.06 28.22
N ARG A 442 16.51 -14.86 29.16
CA ARG A 442 17.43 -15.98 28.86
C ARG A 442 16.96 -16.96 27.77
N PRO A 443 15.67 -17.38 27.71
CA PRO A 443 15.20 -18.29 26.66
C PRO A 443 15.25 -17.73 25.23
N ARG A 444 15.56 -16.44 25.04
CA ARG A 444 15.82 -15.86 23.72
C ARG A 444 17.20 -16.26 23.15
N ASN A 445 18.12 -16.69 24.01
CA ASN A 445 19.45 -17.16 23.61
C ASN A 445 19.36 -18.63 23.10
N PRO A 446 19.85 -18.99 21.90
CA PRO A 446 19.82 -20.38 21.41
C PRO A 446 20.68 -21.37 22.23
N GLU A 447 21.65 -20.84 22.99
CA GLU A 447 22.53 -21.62 23.86
C GLU A 447 21.84 -22.06 25.18
N GLU A 448 20.77 -21.36 25.59
CA GLU A 448 20.09 -21.55 26.88
C GLU A 448 18.99 -22.62 26.76
N LYS A 449 19.33 -23.88 27.08
CA LYS A 449 18.36 -24.98 27.07
C LYS A 449 17.42 -24.92 28.27
N SER A 450 16.14 -24.65 28.03
CA SER A 450 15.10 -24.73 29.06
C SER A 450 14.64 -26.17 29.29
N ASN A 451 14.62 -26.62 30.54
CA ASN A 451 14.02 -27.89 30.96
C ASN A 451 12.48 -27.85 31.05
N SER A 452 11.86 -26.74 30.64
CA SER A 452 10.41 -26.49 30.73
C SER A 452 9.89 -25.80 29.46
N PRO A 453 8.62 -26.01 29.06
CA PRO A 453 8.06 -25.34 27.89
C PRO A 453 8.10 -23.81 28.06
N VAL A 454 8.61 -23.12 27.04
CA VAL A 454 8.73 -21.66 27.04
C VAL A 454 7.52 -21.07 26.33
N ILE A 455 6.59 -20.52 27.11
CA ILE A 455 5.47 -19.74 26.56
C ILE A 455 6.00 -18.42 26.00
N VAL A 456 5.58 -18.11 24.78
CA VAL A 456 5.83 -16.86 24.06
C VAL A 456 4.50 -16.17 23.74
N GLN A 457 4.51 -14.84 23.63
CA GLN A 457 3.32 -14.04 23.30
C GLN A 457 3.61 -13.12 22.11
N ALA A 458 2.66 -13.04 21.17
CA ALA A 458 2.77 -12.17 20.00
C ALA A 458 2.62 -10.68 20.38
N LEU A 459 3.61 -9.85 20.02
CA LEU A 459 3.60 -8.40 20.32
C LEU A 459 2.84 -7.56 19.29
N CYS A 460 2.70 -8.07 18.07
CA CYS A 460 1.93 -7.51 16.96
C CYS A 460 1.24 -8.63 16.16
N ASP A 461 0.41 -8.25 15.20
CA ASP A 461 -0.17 -9.20 14.26
C ASP A 461 0.89 -9.63 13.23
N TYR A 462 0.99 -10.94 12.99
CA TYR A 462 1.88 -11.53 11.99
C TYR A 462 1.08 -12.46 11.08
N MET A 463 1.20 -12.24 9.77
CA MET A 463 0.52 -13.04 8.75
C MET A 463 1.54 -13.61 7.76
N GLN A 464 1.71 -14.93 7.77
CA GLN A 464 2.47 -15.65 6.75
C GLN A 464 1.58 -16.64 5.98
N ASP A 465 1.28 -16.24 4.76
CA ASP A 465 0.48 -16.97 3.77
C ASP A 465 -0.93 -17.26 4.31
N GLN A 466 -1.26 -18.49 4.70
CA GLN A 466 -2.54 -18.80 5.38
C GLN A 466 -2.44 -18.83 6.91
N LYS A 467 -1.25 -18.60 7.49
CA LYS A 467 -1.04 -18.56 8.94
C LYS A 467 -1.20 -17.13 9.44
N VAL A 468 -2.08 -16.93 10.41
CA VAL A 468 -2.29 -15.64 11.08
C VAL A 468 -2.07 -15.83 12.58
N ILE A 469 -1.25 -14.98 13.17
CA ILE A 469 -1.02 -14.87 14.61
C ILE A 469 -1.44 -13.47 14.99
N PHE A 470 -2.41 -13.34 15.89
CA PHE A 470 -2.86 -12.02 16.35
C PHE A 470 -2.07 -11.58 17.58
N LYS A 471 -1.94 -10.26 17.75
CA LYS A 471 -1.36 -9.64 18.94
C LYS A 471 -2.01 -10.21 20.21
N GLY A 472 -1.17 -10.59 21.17
CA GLY A 472 -1.58 -11.17 22.45
C GLY A 472 -1.81 -12.68 22.42
N ASN A 473 -1.80 -13.34 21.25
CA ASN A 473 -1.84 -14.81 21.16
C ASN A 473 -0.61 -15.42 21.84
N GLU A 474 -0.80 -16.52 22.55
CA GLU A 474 0.26 -17.29 23.20
C GLU A 474 0.61 -18.54 22.37
N GLY A 475 1.89 -18.93 22.41
CA GLY A 475 2.43 -20.12 21.75
C GLY A 475 3.50 -20.79 22.60
N ILE A 476 3.94 -21.98 22.20
CA ILE A 476 4.99 -22.75 22.90
C ILE A 476 6.22 -22.80 22.00
N LEU A 477 7.29 -22.14 22.40
CA LEU A 477 8.56 -22.16 21.66
C LEU A 477 9.10 -23.60 21.57
N LYS A 478 9.27 -24.08 20.34
CA LYS A 478 9.79 -25.41 19.99
C LYS A 478 11.26 -25.34 19.56
N ASP A 479 11.62 -24.30 18.80
CA ASP A 479 12.96 -24.10 18.26
C ASP A 479 13.28 -22.60 18.12
N ASN A 480 14.46 -22.20 18.57
CA ASN A 480 15.04 -20.85 18.48
C ASN A 480 16.45 -20.84 17.88
N THR A 481 16.89 -21.91 17.21
CA THR A 481 18.23 -22.01 16.59
C THR A 481 18.46 -20.91 15.53
N GLU A 482 17.45 -20.60 14.72
CA GLU A 482 17.43 -19.39 13.89
C GLU A 482 17.08 -18.16 14.76
N ARG A 483 18.06 -17.27 14.96
CA ARG A 483 17.92 -16.11 15.85
C ARG A 483 16.74 -15.17 15.50
N SER A 484 16.47 -14.96 14.21
CA SER A 484 15.43 -14.04 13.72
C SER A 484 14.10 -14.73 13.37
N LYS A 485 14.02 -16.07 13.46
CA LYS A 485 12.83 -16.87 13.09
C LYS A 485 12.67 -18.07 14.00
N TRP A 486 11.63 -18.07 14.82
CA TRP A 486 11.39 -19.14 15.79
C TRP A 486 10.22 -20.04 15.40
N HIS A 487 10.32 -21.32 15.73
CA HIS A 487 9.23 -22.27 15.58
C HIS A 487 8.44 -22.34 16.89
N SER A 488 7.14 -22.07 16.83
CA SER A 488 6.19 -22.08 17.96
C SER A 488 4.99 -22.98 17.69
#